data_AF-A0A1B9Y3I1-F1
#
_entry.id   AF-A0A1B9Y3I1-F1
#
_cell.length_a   1.000
_cell.length_b   1.000
_cell.length_c   1.000
_cell.angle_alpha   90.00
_cell.angle_beta   90.00
_cell.angle_gamma   90.00
#
_symmetry.space_group_name_H-M   'P 1'
#
loop_
_entity.id
_entity.type
_entity.pdbx_description
1 polymer ?
#
loop_
_entity_poly.entity_id
_entity_poly.type
_entity_poly.pdbx_seq_one_letter_code
_entity_poly.pdbx_strand_id
1 'polypeptide(L)'
;MSKSLVEIQGFKELQTKLKKLGNDKDKRKEVLKILGKVANPTVKAAKQLAPVSKKTHLQKRKGQRFGTYVTPGTGRKSIGKKTMRRAKNPTVYVSPRSVKRADGWYLRQFVIKGTKKIKSNPFIDKAYQQTKGLVTSDAEKKVARYIQKQINRLSK
;
A
#
# COMPACT_ATOMS: atom_id res chain seq x y z
N MET A 1 9.94 18.84 4.10
CA MET A 1 11.03 17.99 3.58
C MET A 1 10.67 16.53 3.78
N SER A 2 10.76 15.71 2.74
CA SER A 2 10.57 14.25 2.79
C SER A 2 11.94 13.58 2.88
N LYS A 3 12.11 12.60 3.77
CA LYS A 3 13.40 11.92 4.00
C LYS A 3 13.41 10.50 3.46
N SER A 4 14.60 10.03 3.12
CA SER A 4 14.84 8.60 2.87
C SER A 4 14.68 7.82 4.17
N LEU A 5 14.26 6.55 4.08
CA LEU A 5 14.15 5.66 5.26
C LEU A 5 15.48 5.54 6.01
N VAL A 6 16.60 5.60 5.28
CA VAL A 6 17.96 5.44 5.80
C VAL A 6 18.40 6.65 6.64
N GLU A 7 17.83 7.82 6.36
CA GLU A 7 18.10 9.07 7.08
C GLU A 7 17.31 9.18 8.39
N ILE A 8 16.38 8.26 8.64
CA ILE A 8 15.59 8.26 9.87
C ILE A 8 16.47 7.81 11.03
N GLN A 9 16.56 8.63 12.07
CA GLN A 9 17.31 8.33 13.28
C GLN A 9 16.92 6.95 13.84
N GLY A 10 17.95 6.17 14.24
CA GLY A 10 17.78 4.81 14.75
C GLY A 10 17.63 3.72 13.67
N PHE A 11 17.55 4.07 12.38
CA PHE A 11 17.44 3.05 11.32
C PHE A 11 18.68 2.13 11.25
N LYS A 12 19.88 2.68 11.42
CA LYS A 12 21.13 1.90 11.46
C LYS A 12 21.15 0.91 12.63
N GLU A 13 20.73 1.34 13.81
CA GLU A 13 20.64 0.49 14.99
C GLU A 13 19.60 -0.63 14.79
N LEU A 14 18.43 -0.29 14.25
CA LEU A 14 17.40 -1.26 13.90
C LEU A 14 17.93 -2.28 12.89
N GLN A 15 18.65 -1.85 11.86
CA GLN A 15 19.23 -2.76 10.88
C GLN A 15 20.18 -3.76 11.54
N THR A 16 21.05 -3.29 12.44
CA THR A 16 21.95 -4.16 13.21
C THR A 16 21.18 -5.16 14.07
N LYS A 17 20.14 -4.71 14.80
CA LYS A 17 19.29 -5.59 15.61
C LYS A 17 18.52 -6.62 14.78
N LEU A 18 18.01 -6.22 13.63
CA LEU A 18 17.34 -7.13 12.70
C LEU A 18 18.31 -8.17 12.13
N LYS A 19 19.55 -7.80 11.82
CA LYS A 19 20.57 -8.75 11.37
C LYS A 19 20.91 -9.80 12.44
N LYS A 20 20.87 -9.42 13.73
CA LYS A 20 21.10 -10.32 14.88
C LYS A 20 19.97 -11.31 15.14
N LEU A 21 18.79 -11.17 14.53
CA LEU A 21 17.72 -12.15 14.66
C LEU A 21 18.17 -13.52 14.10
N GLY A 22 17.90 -14.59 14.86
CA GLY A 22 18.34 -15.94 14.48
C GLY A 22 17.58 -16.55 13.29
N ASN A 23 16.36 -16.09 12.99
CA ASN A 23 15.51 -16.67 11.93
C ASN A 23 15.12 -15.64 10.86
N ASP A 24 15.29 -16.01 9.59
CA ASP A 24 14.92 -15.19 8.43
C ASP A 24 13.42 -14.92 8.32
N LYS A 25 12.56 -15.81 8.85
CA LYS A 25 11.11 -15.58 8.92
C LYS A 25 10.79 -14.34 9.76
N ASP A 26 11.47 -14.16 10.88
CA ASP A 26 11.26 -13.01 11.76
C ASP A 26 11.87 -11.73 11.18
N LYS A 27 13.07 -11.83 10.59
CA LYS A 27 13.66 -10.71 9.82
C LYS A 27 12.68 -10.22 8.75
N ARG A 28 12.16 -11.15 7.93
CA ARG A 28 11.20 -10.84 6.87
C ARG A 28 9.95 -10.18 7.44
N LYS A 29 9.39 -10.72 8.53
CA LYS A 29 8.19 -10.19 9.18
C LYS A 29 8.39 -8.76 9.66
N GLU A 30 9.53 -8.44 10.26
CA GLU A 30 9.81 -7.08 10.73
C GLU A 30 10.06 -6.09 9.59
N VAL A 31 10.83 -6.49 8.57
CA VAL A 31 11.04 -5.64 7.39
C VAL A 31 9.70 -5.35 6.70
N LEU A 32 8.82 -6.34 6.56
CA LEU A 32 7.49 -6.14 5.98
C LEU A 32 6.64 -5.15 6.78
N LYS A 33 6.75 -5.13 8.11
CA LYS A 33 6.03 -4.14 8.94
C LYS A 33 6.57 -2.74 8.70
N ILE A 34 7.89 -2.56 8.62
CA ILE A 34 8.54 -1.26 8.36
C ILE A 34 8.14 -0.75 6.96
N LEU A 35 8.30 -1.58 5.92
CA LEU A 35 7.86 -1.25 4.55
C LEU A 35 6.36 -0.91 4.51
N GLY A 36 5.55 -1.64 5.29
CA GLY A 36 4.14 -1.36 5.43
C GLY A 36 3.84 0.00 6.07
N LYS A 37 4.71 0.54 6.92
CA LYS A 37 4.55 1.90 7.48
C LYS A 37 5.00 2.96 6.47
N VAL A 38 6.13 2.74 5.80
CA VAL A 38 6.66 3.62 4.75
C VAL A 38 5.67 3.77 3.58
N ALA A 39 4.92 2.72 3.24
CA ALA A 39 3.93 2.79 2.17
C ALA A 39 2.64 3.57 2.52
N ASN A 40 2.42 3.97 3.78
CA ASN A 40 1.17 4.62 4.19
C ASN A 40 0.88 5.97 3.50
N PRO A 41 1.86 6.89 3.33
CA PRO A 41 1.65 8.12 2.58
C PRO A 41 1.23 7.85 1.14
N THR A 42 1.86 6.89 0.47
CA THR A 42 1.48 6.49 -0.90
C THR A 42 0.06 5.93 -0.95
N VAL A 43 -0.37 5.14 0.04
CA VAL A 43 -1.77 4.69 0.14
C VAL A 43 -2.72 5.88 0.31
N LYS A 44 -2.36 6.88 1.13
CA LYS A 44 -3.17 8.09 1.35
C LYS A 44 -3.31 8.88 0.04
N ALA A 45 -2.19 9.15 -0.63
CA ALA A 45 -2.16 9.83 -1.93
C ALA A 45 -2.97 9.07 -2.99
N ALA A 46 -2.76 7.75 -3.11
CA ALA A 46 -3.51 6.90 -4.04
C ALA A 46 -5.02 6.95 -3.78
N LYS A 47 -5.44 6.98 -2.52
CA LYS A 47 -6.86 7.11 -2.16
C LYS A 47 -7.45 8.49 -2.48
N GLN A 48 -6.64 9.55 -2.42
CA GLN A 48 -7.08 10.91 -2.76
C GLN A 48 -7.22 11.07 -4.28
N LEU A 49 -6.29 10.49 -5.05
CA LEU A 49 -6.29 10.55 -6.51
C LEU A 49 -7.24 9.53 -7.18
N ALA A 50 -7.77 8.58 -6.43
CA ALA A 50 -8.64 7.54 -6.95
C ALA A 50 -9.95 8.15 -7.49
N PRO A 51 -10.35 7.83 -8.74
CA PRO A 51 -11.60 8.33 -9.28
C PRO A 51 -12.79 7.72 -8.53
N VAL A 52 -13.82 8.54 -8.32
CA VAL A 52 -15.07 8.16 -7.68
C VAL A 52 -16.20 8.29 -8.69
N SER A 53 -16.95 7.21 -8.89
CA SER A 53 -18.13 7.24 -9.76
C SER A 53 -19.21 8.16 -9.18
N LYS A 54 -19.95 8.86 -10.04
CA LYS A 54 -21.15 9.61 -9.65
C LYS A 54 -22.36 8.71 -9.36
N LYS A 55 -22.43 7.53 -10.00
CA LYS A 55 -23.56 6.60 -9.92
C LYS A 55 -23.13 5.21 -9.45
N THR A 56 -24.05 4.46 -8.87
CA THR A 56 -23.86 3.03 -8.57
C THR A 56 -23.84 2.23 -9.86
N HIS A 57 -22.95 1.24 -9.94
CA HIS A 57 -22.81 0.35 -11.09
C HIS A 57 -23.22 -1.07 -10.74
N LEU A 58 -23.89 -1.77 -11.65
CA LEU A 58 -24.15 -3.19 -11.51
C LEU A 58 -23.00 -3.99 -12.16
N GLN A 59 -22.24 -4.71 -11.34
CA GLN A 59 -21.23 -5.64 -11.82
C GLN A 59 -21.86 -7.02 -11.99
N LYS A 60 -22.00 -7.45 -13.25
CA LYS A 60 -22.64 -8.72 -13.63
C LYS A 60 -21.91 -9.35 -14.81
N ARG A 61 -21.77 -10.68 -14.84
CA ARG A 61 -21.30 -11.41 -16.03
C ARG A 61 -22.43 -11.57 -17.06
N LYS A 62 -22.09 -11.70 -18.34
CA LYS A 62 -23.07 -12.00 -19.40
C LYS A 62 -23.82 -13.30 -19.05
N GLY A 63 -25.16 -13.26 -19.09
CA GLY A 63 -26.02 -14.41 -18.76
C GLY A 63 -26.26 -14.66 -17.27
N GLN A 64 -25.61 -13.94 -16.36
CA GLN A 64 -25.90 -14.08 -14.93
C GLN A 64 -27.27 -13.46 -14.62
N ARG A 65 -28.06 -14.03 -13.70
CA ARG A 65 -29.38 -13.48 -13.31
C ARG A 65 -29.28 -12.36 -12.27
N PHE A 66 -28.36 -12.50 -11.30
CA PHE A 66 -28.08 -11.51 -10.26
C PHE A 66 -26.68 -10.92 -10.41
N GLY A 67 -26.47 -9.67 -9.98
CA GLY A 67 -25.17 -8.99 -10.02
C GLY A 67 -24.86 -8.27 -8.72
N THR A 68 -23.63 -7.81 -8.56
CA THR A 68 -23.18 -7.07 -7.37
C THR A 68 -23.24 -5.57 -7.64
N TYR A 69 -23.91 -4.82 -6.77
CA TYR A 69 -23.91 -3.36 -6.84
C TYR A 69 -22.59 -2.79 -6.30
N VAL A 70 -21.89 -2.04 -7.13
CA VAL A 70 -20.67 -1.32 -6.78
C VAL A 70 -21.04 0.14 -6.53
N THR A 71 -21.10 0.52 -5.26
CA THR A 71 -21.43 1.89 -4.86
C THR A 71 -20.23 2.84 -5.08
N PRO A 72 -20.50 4.14 -5.31
CA PRO A 72 -19.47 5.18 -5.34
C PRO A 72 -18.48 5.08 -4.17
N GLY A 73 -17.19 5.20 -4.48
CA GLY A 73 -16.12 5.18 -3.48
C GLY A 73 -15.65 3.78 -3.06
N THR A 74 -16.31 2.70 -3.51
CA THR A 74 -15.84 1.32 -3.26
C THR A 74 -14.41 1.10 -3.76
N GLY A 75 -14.09 1.61 -4.94
CA GLY A 75 -12.74 1.57 -5.49
C GLY A 75 -11.70 2.24 -4.57
N ARG A 76 -11.99 3.45 -4.07
CA ARG A 76 -11.13 4.16 -3.11
C ARG A 76 -10.91 3.36 -1.83
N LYS A 77 -11.97 2.73 -1.29
CA LYS A 77 -11.87 1.87 -0.08
C LYS A 77 -11.01 0.62 -0.31
N SER A 78 -10.98 0.11 -1.55
CA SER A 78 -10.22 -1.07 -1.94
C SER A 78 -8.70 -0.87 -1.94
N ILE A 79 -8.22 0.38 -2.05
CA ILE A 79 -6.79 0.70 -2.13
C ILE A 79 -6.11 0.41 -0.79
N GLY A 80 -5.04 -0.37 -0.86
CA GLY A 80 -4.23 -0.68 0.30
C GLY A 80 -2.91 -1.34 -0.06
N LYS A 81 -2.28 -1.91 0.96
CA LYS A 81 -0.99 -2.56 0.85
C LYS A 81 -1.17 -4.06 0.64
N LYS A 82 -0.36 -4.64 -0.24
CA LYS A 82 -0.30 -6.08 -0.46
C LYS A 82 1.14 -6.55 -0.41
N THR A 83 1.36 -7.65 0.31
CA THR A 83 2.68 -8.28 0.46
C THR A 83 2.92 -9.26 -0.68
N MET A 84 4.10 -9.20 -1.29
CA MET A 84 4.57 -10.21 -2.24
C MET A 84 5.07 -11.43 -1.48
N ARG A 85 4.22 -12.44 -1.30
CA ARG A 85 4.58 -13.63 -0.51
C ARG A 85 5.76 -14.40 -1.10
N ARG A 86 5.80 -14.53 -2.44
CA ARG A 86 6.81 -15.29 -3.19
C ARG A 86 8.05 -14.47 -3.63
N ALA A 87 8.13 -13.19 -3.29
CA ALA A 87 9.32 -12.40 -3.62
C ALA A 87 10.50 -12.79 -2.72
N LYS A 88 11.69 -12.95 -3.32
CA LYS A 88 12.96 -13.23 -2.62
C LYS A 88 13.15 -12.25 -1.46
N ASN A 89 13.09 -10.96 -1.77
CA ASN A 89 13.16 -9.90 -0.77
C ASN A 89 11.75 -9.56 -0.20
N PRO A 90 11.67 -9.07 1.04
CA PRO A 90 10.41 -8.55 1.58
C PRO A 90 9.95 -7.37 0.73
N THR A 91 8.78 -7.49 0.11
CA THR A 91 8.24 -6.47 -0.79
C THR A 91 6.77 -6.20 -0.48
N VAL A 92 6.43 -4.92 -0.41
CA VAL A 92 5.07 -4.40 -0.24
C VAL A 92 4.77 -3.47 -1.41
N TYR A 93 3.63 -3.69 -2.07
CA TYR A 93 3.14 -2.77 -3.08
C TYR A 93 1.79 -2.16 -2.66
N VAL A 94 1.52 -0.97 -3.19
CA VAL A 94 0.24 -0.28 -3.04
C VAL A 94 -0.59 -0.55 -4.28
N SER A 95 -1.77 -1.12 -4.10
CA SER A 95 -2.69 -1.37 -5.21
C SER A 95 -4.15 -1.35 -4.73
N PRO A 96 -5.12 -1.20 -5.64
CA PRO A 96 -6.48 -1.63 -5.37
C PRO A 96 -6.48 -3.13 -5.04
N ARG A 97 -7.20 -3.55 -4.00
CA ARG A 97 -7.27 -4.96 -3.56
C ARG A 97 -8.70 -5.45 -3.64
N SER A 98 -8.90 -6.73 -3.84
CA SER A 98 -10.23 -7.34 -3.70
C SER A 98 -10.35 -7.84 -2.28
N VAL A 99 -11.13 -7.15 -1.46
CA VAL A 99 -11.41 -7.51 -0.06
C VAL A 99 -12.92 -7.65 0.13
N LYS A 100 -13.36 -8.41 1.14
CA LYS A 100 -14.80 -8.73 1.37
C LYS A 100 -15.74 -7.51 1.30
N ARG A 101 -15.29 -6.34 1.76
CA ARG A 101 -16.08 -5.10 1.83
C ARG A 101 -15.83 -4.10 0.69
N ALA A 102 -14.85 -4.35 -0.17
CA ALA A 102 -14.50 -3.45 -1.27
C ALA A 102 -13.72 -4.18 -2.35
N ASP A 103 -14.27 -4.23 -3.57
CA ASP A 103 -13.59 -4.84 -4.70
C ASP A 103 -12.85 -3.80 -5.55
N GLY A 104 -11.52 -3.95 -5.61
CA GLY A 104 -10.64 -3.15 -6.46
C GLY A 104 -10.39 -3.75 -7.84
N TRP A 105 -11.03 -4.88 -8.20
CA TRP A 105 -10.83 -5.54 -9.49
C TRP A 105 -11.10 -4.60 -10.67
N TYR A 106 -12.20 -3.86 -10.62
CA TYR A 106 -12.56 -2.90 -11.67
C TYR A 106 -11.49 -1.81 -11.85
N LEU A 107 -10.94 -1.28 -10.75
CA LEU A 107 -9.87 -0.29 -10.82
C LEU A 107 -8.62 -0.85 -11.51
N ARG A 108 -8.23 -2.09 -11.19
CA ARG A 108 -7.04 -2.73 -11.77
C ARG A 108 -7.20 -3.07 -13.24
N GLN A 109 -8.39 -3.54 -13.64
CA GLN A 109 -8.61 -4.03 -15.00
C GLN A 109 -8.96 -2.91 -15.98
N PHE A 110 -9.79 -1.95 -15.57
CA PHE A 110 -10.37 -0.98 -16.50
C PHE A 110 -9.84 0.43 -16.29
N VAL A 111 -9.70 0.87 -15.03
CA VAL A 111 -9.43 2.29 -14.75
C VAL A 111 -7.96 2.63 -14.87
N ILE A 112 -7.07 1.83 -14.26
CA ILE A 112 -5.63 2.10 -14.28
C ILE A 112 -5.10 1.96 -15.71
N LYS A 113 -5.38 0.84 -16.36
CA LYS A 113 -4.90 0.56 -17.73
C LYS A 113 -5.67 1.30 -18.81
N GLY A 114 -6.93 1.66 -18.55
CA GLY A 114 -7.86 2.10 -19.60
C GLY A 114 -8.37 0.93 -20.43
N THR A 115 -9.41 1.20 -21.20
CA THR A 115 -9.97 0.33 -22.25
C THR A 115 -10.40 1.17 -23.44
N LYS A 116 -10.88 0.56 -24.53
CA LYS A 116 -11.44 1.28 -25.68
C LYS A 116 -12.50 2.33 -25.29
N LYS A 117 -13.26 2.09 -24.22
CA LYS A 117 -14.36 2.98 -23.75
C LYS A 117 -13.99 3.84 -22.53
N ILE A 118 -12.85 3.59 -21.89
CA ILE A 118 -12.47 4.25 -20.63
C ILE A 118 -11.03 4.71 -20.76
N LYS A 119 -10.78 6.03 -20.70
CA LYS A 119 -9.43 6.57 -20.72
C LYS A 119 -8.62 6.07 -19.51
N SER A 120 -7.37 5.69 -19.74
CA SER A 120 -6.44 5.30 -18.67
C SER A 120 -6.30 6.42 -17.63
N ASN A 121 -6.33 6.03 -16.36
CA ASN A 121 -6.02 6.90 -15.23
C ASN A 121 -4.98 6.23 -14.32
N PRO A 122 -3.68 6.51 -14.53
CA PRO A 122 -2.59 5.92 -13.74
C PRO A 122 -2.43 6.62 -12.37
N PHE A 123 -3.51 6.69 -11.58
CA PHE A 123 -3.51 7.40 -10.29
C PHE A 123 -2.57 6.76 -9.24
N ILE A 124 -2.25 5.46 -9.40
CA ILE A 124 -1.25 4.79 -8.54
C ILE A 124 0.15 5.30 -8.84
N ASP A 125 0.50 5.48 -10.10
CA ASP A 125 1.83 5.98 -10.50
C ASP A 125 1.98 7.44 -10.12
N LYS A 126 0.93 8.24 -10.29
CA LYS A 126 0.89 9.63 -9.79
C LYS A 126 1.09 9.69 -8.27
N ALA A 127 0.43 8.81 -7.53
CA ALA A 127 0.61 8.73 -6.07
C ALA A 127 2.05 8.33 -5.69
N TYR A 128 2.66 7.42 -6.46
CA TYR A 128 4.07 7.08 -6.26
C TYR A 128 5.00 8.23 -6.64
N GLN A 129 4.75 8.97 -7.71
CA GLN A 129 5.56 10.13 -8.09
C GLN A 129 5.51 11.24 -7.05
N GLN A 130 4.36 11.44 -6.40
CA GLN A 130 4.19 12.42 -5.32
C GLN A 130 4.99 12.04 -4.07
N THR A 131 5.08 10.76 -3.74
CA THR A 131 5.73 10.32 -2.49
C THR A 131 7.15 9.81 -2.72
N LYS A 132 7.47 9.31 -3.91
CA LYS A 132 8.69 8.60 -4.32
C LYS A 132 9.12 7.48 -3.36
N GLY A 133 8.16 6.92 -2.60
CA GLY A 133 8.47 5.99 -1.50
C GLY A 133 9.20 6.64 -0.31
N LEU A 134 9.32 7.96 -0.30
CA LEU A 134 9.85 8.74 0.81
C LEU A 134 8.86 8.80 1.95
N VAL A 135 9.42 8.98 3.12
CA VAL A 135 8.65 9.17 4.33
C VAL A 135 8.39 10.67 4.47
N THR A 136 7.12 11.08 4.33
CA THR A 136 6.71 12.47 4.60
C THR A 136 7.04 12.83 6.05
N SER A 137 7.22 14.11 6.38
CA SER A 137 7.55 14.56 7.75
C SER A 137 6.62 13.98 8.84
N ASP A 138 5.32 13.90 8.56
CA ASP A 138 4.35 13.28 9.47
C ASP A 138 4.53 11.75 9.59
N ALA A 139 4.88 11.11 8.48
CA ALA A 139 5.17 9.69 8.46
C ALA A 139 6.52 9.40 9.13
N GLU A 140 7.47 10.34 9.13
CA GLU A 140 8.81 10.21 9.72
C GLU A 140 8.65 10.00 11.21
N LYS A 141 7.92 10.89 11.89
CA LYS A 141 7.62 10.76 13.33
C LYS A 141 6.99 9.41 13.66
N LYS A 142 6.08 8.92 12.82
CA LYS A 142 5.40 7.62 13.02
C LYS A 142 6.31 6.43 12.74
N VAL A 143 7.18 6.52 11.75
CA VAL A 143 8.17 5.50 11.41
C VAL A 143 9.27 5.48 12.48
N ALA A 144 9.84 6.62 12.86
CA ALA A 144 10.83 6.74 13.93
C ALA A 144 10.31 6.18 15.26
N ARG A 145 9.10 6.55 15.70
CA ARG A 145 8.46 5.96 16.89
C ARG A 145 8.31 4.44 16.76
N TYR A 146 7.96 3.96 15.58
CA TYR A 146 7.82 2.52 15.34
C TYR A 146 9.18 1.81 15.36
N ILE A 147 10.21 2.42 14.77
CA ILE A 147 11.60 1.95 14.79
C ILE A 147 12.07 1.83 16.23
N GLN A 148 11.92 2.90 17.04
CA GLN A 148 12.29 2.88 18.45
C GLN A 148 11.54 1.78 19.22
N LYS A 149 10.24 1.61 18.96
CA LYS A 149 9.47 0.52 19.56
C LYS A 149 10.02 -0.86 19.19
N GLN A 150 10.49 -1.05 17.95
CA GLN A 150 11.12 -2.30 17.53
C GLN A 150 12.48 -2.51 18.20
N ILE A 151 13.31 -1.46 18.25
CA ILE A 151 14.60 -1.44 18.92
C ILE A 151 14.46 -1.87 20.38
N ASN A 152 13.51 -1.29 21.12
CA ASN A 152 13.26 -1.61 22.52
C ASN A 152 12.77 -3.04 22.70
N ARG A 153 11.95 -3.54 21.78
CA ARG A 153 11.45 -4.92 21.82
C ARG A 153 12.54 -5.95 21.52
N LEU A 154 13.48 -5.62 20.64
CA LEU A 154 14.60 -6.49 20.24
C LEU A 154 15.81 -6.40 21.19
N SER A 155 15.76 -5.51 22.18
CA SER A 155 16.78 -5.33 23.22
C SER A 155 16.46 -6.04 24.53
N LYS A 156 15.26 -6.63 24.63
CA LYS A 156 14.90 -7.55 25.71
C LYS A 156 15.28 -8.96 25.28
#